data_AF-A0A9Q0SSJ3-F1
#
_entry.id   AF-A0A9Q0SSJ3-F1
#
_cell.length_a   1.000
_cell.length_b   1.000
_cell.length_c   1.000
_cell.angle_alpha   90.00
_cell.angle_beta   90.00
_cell.angle_gamma   90.00
#
_symmetry.space_group_name_H-M   'P 1'
#
loop_
_entity.id
_entity.type
_entity.pdbx_description
1 polymer ?
#
loop_
_entity_poly.entity_id
_entity_poly.type
_entity_poly.pdbx_seq_one_letter_code
_entity_poly.pdbx_strand_id
1 'polypeptide(L)'
;MTLQHFSKALYLSSAISYVNMGTRVRSAFDDCLELLDDSIEALSRSLSTVAPSNGRGAGGGSPADVVTWLSAALTNQDTCTEGFDGVNGAVKNQMTERLKDLTELVSNCLAIFAATNGDEFSGVPIQNKRRLLTENEDISYKDSFPRWL
;
A
#
# COMPACT_ATOMS: atom_id res chain seq x y z
N MET A 1 16.28 -1.42 -5.99
CA MET A 1 15.62 -1.76 -7.28
C MET A 1 14.12 -1.46 -7.25
N THR A 2 13.40 -1.81 -6.18
CA THR A 2 11.92 -1.64 -6.04
C THR A 2 11.41 -0.21 -6.20
N LEU A 3 12.07 0.79 -5.61
CA LEU A 3 11.66 2.20 -5.73
C LEU A 3 11.64 2.69 -7.18
N GLN A 4 12.64 2.31 -7.99
CA GLN A 4 12.72 2.71 -9.40
C GLN A 4 11.59 2.10 -10.23
N HIS A 5 11.21 0.85 -9.95
CA HIS A 5 10.07 0.21 -10.60
C HIS A 5 8.77 0.92 -10.24
N PHE A 6 8.59 1.28 -8.96
CA PHE A 6 7.41 2.01 -8.50
C PHE A 6 7.30 3.40 -9.14
N SER A 7 8.38 4.19 -9.09
CA SER A 7 8.40 5.52 -9.72
C SER A 7 8.17 5.46 -11.24
N LYS A 8 8.71 4.43 -11.91
CA LYS A 8 8.43 4.20 -13.34
C LYS A 8 6.96 3.87 -13.58
N ALA A 9 6.35 3.04 -12.75
CA ALA A 9 4.93 2.71 -12.86
C ALA A 9 4.06 3.96 -12.66
N LEU A 10 4.35 4.81 -11.66
CA LEU A 10 3.66 6.09 -11.48
C LEU A 10 3.81 6.98 -12.71
N TYR A 11 5.03 7.13 -13.23
CA TYR A 11 5.27 7.95 -14.42
C TYR A 11 4.43 7.47 -15.61
N LEU A 12 4.37 6.15 -15.83
CA LEU A 12 3.55 5.56 -16.89
C LEU A 12 2.04 5.76 -16.64
N SER A 13 1.58 5.70 -15.39
CA SER A 13 0.20 6.01 -15.03
C SER A 13 -0.12 7.48 -15.31
N SER A 14 0.80 8.41 -15.01
CA SER A 14 0.64 9.85 -15.27
C SER A 14 0.50 10.17 -16.76
N ALA A 15 1.04 9.33 -17.65
CA ALA A 15 0.87 9.49 -19.10
C ALA A 15 -0.60 9.35 -19.56
N ILE A 16 -1.46 8.73 -18.74
CA ILE A 16 -2.90 8.60 -18.99
C ILE A 16 -3.61 9.97 -18.85
N SER A 17 -2.98 10.97 -18.22
CA SER A 17 -3.55 12.32 -18.00
C SER A 17 -4.05 13.01 -19.27
N TYR A 18 -3.44 12.75 -20.43
CA TYR A 18 -3.81 13.36 -21.72
C TYR A 18 -5.02 12.69 -22.39
N VAL A 19 -5.50 11.56 -21.87
CA VAL A 19 -6.68 10.90 -22.40
C VAL A 19 -7.92 11.76 -22.10
N ASN A 20 -8.87 11.81 -23.02
CA ASN A 20 -10.15 12.48 -22.78
C ASN A 20 -10.98 11.64 -21.80
N MET A 21 -11.38 12.23 -20.67
CA MET A 21 -12.08 11.55 -19.58
C MET A 21 -13.31 12.34 -19.17
N GLY A 22 -14.36 11.63 -18.77
CA GLY A 22 -15.49 12.25 -18.06
C GLY A 22 -15.04 12.84 -16.73
N THR A 23 -15.77 13.84 -16.24
CA THR A 23 -15.42 14.59 -15.02
C THR A 23 -15.17 13.69 -13.81
N ARG A 24 -16.05 12.71 -13.56
CA ARG A 24 -15.90 11.75 -12.45
C ARG A 24 -14.67 10.84 -12.59
N VAL A 25 -14.35 10.42 -13.82
CA VAL A 25 -13.16 9.59 -14.09
C VAL A 25 -11.89 10.41 -13.91
N ARG A 26 -11.90 11.69 -14.32
CA ARG A 26 -10.78 12.61 -14.11
C ARG A 26 -10.52 12.84 -12.63
N SER A 27 -11.55 13.13 -11.83
CA SER A 27 -11.40 13.29 -10.38
C SER A 27 -10.76 12.05 -9.75
N ALA A 28 -11.31 10.85 -9.99
CA ALA A 28 -10.75 9.61 -9.46
C ALA A 28 -9.30 9.34 -9.91
N PHE A 29 -8.96 9.73 -11.14
CA PHE A 29 -7.61 9.61 -11.66
C PHE A 29 -6.63 10.58 -10.99
N ASP A 30 -7.02 11.83 -10.80
CA ASP A 30 -6.18 12.83 -10.13
C ASP A 30 -5.96 12.45 -8.66
N ASP A 31 -7.02 12.03 -7.95
CA ASP A 31 -6.94 11.52 -6.57
C ASP A 31 -6.01 10.31 -6.48
N CYS A 32 -6.06 9.40 -7.46
CA CYS A 32 -5.18 8.26 -7.51
C CYS A 32 -3.70 8.65 -7.68
N LEU A 33 -3.40 9.66 -8.51
CA LEU A 33 -2.02 10.10 -8.70
C LEU A 33 -1.44 10.68 -7.41
N GLU A 34 -2.23 11.42 -6.63
CA GLU A 34 -1.83 11.92 -5.30
C GLU A 34 -1.51 10.77 -4.35
N LEU A 35 -2.42 9.79 -4.22
CA LEU A 35 -2.21 8.60 -3.36
C LEU A 35 -0.97 7.77 -3.75
N LEU A 36 -0.66 7.71 -5.05
CA LEU A 36 0.53 7.02 -5.53
C LEU A 36 1.82 7.82 -5.28
N ASP A 37 1.77 9.15 -5.28
CA ASP A 37 2.92 9.98 -4.89
C ASP A 37 3.22 9.81 -3.39
N ASP A 38 2.18 9.83 -2.54
CA ASP A 38 2.29 9.50 -1.12
C ASP A 38 2.90 8.10 -0.89
N SER A 39 2.50 7.14 -1.74
CA SER A 39 3.06 5.78 -1.70
C SER A 39 4.55 5.75 -2.04
N ILE A 40 5.01 6.60 -2.97
CA ILE A 40 6.44 6.76 -3.27
C ILE A 40 7.17 7.36 -2.08
N GLU A 41 6.62 8.37 -1.42
CA GLU A 41 7.25 8.95 -0.23
C GLU A 41 7.40 7.89 0.87
N ALA A 42 6.33 7.15 1.15
CA ALA A 42 6.33 6.06 2.14
C ALA A 42 7.38 4.97 1.82
N LEU A 43 7.48 4.57 0.55
CA LEU A 43 8.50 3.62 0.09
C LEU A 43 9.92 4.18 0.17
N SER A 44 10.11 5.46 -0.14
CA SER A 44 11.39 6.15 -0.05
C SER A 44 11.88 6.21 1.40
N ARG A 45 11.00 6.57 2.34
CA ARG A 45 11.27 6.56 3.78
C ARG A 45 11.62 5.16 4.26
N SER A 46 10.83 4.17 3.87
CA SER A 46 11.10 2.75 4.14
C SER A 46 12.49 2.34 3.69
N LEU A 47 12.85 2.67 2.44
CA LEU A 47 14.15 2.37 1.87
C LEU A 47 15.29 3.06 2.63
N SER A 48 15.10 4.32 3.03
CA SER A 48 16.12 5.08 3.77
C SER A 48 16.41 4.50 5.15
N THR A 49 15.42 3.87 5.78
CA THR A 49 15.57 3.21 7.09
C THR A 49 16.24 1.84 6.98
N VAL A 50 15.96 1.08 5.92
CA VAL A 50 16.54 -0.27 5.72
C VAL A 50 17.91 -0.25 5.03
N ALA A 51 18.28 0.86 4.38
CA ALA A 51 19.55 0.95 3.68
C ALA A 51 20.72 0.89 4.69
N PRO A 52 21.77 0.10 4.41
CA PRO A 52 22.93 0.02 5.29
C PRO A 52 23.57 1.41 5.46
N SER A 53 23.73 1.81 6.72
CA SER A 53 24.39 3.07 7.08
C SER A 53 25.90 2.93 6.89
N ASN A 54 26.47 3.64 5.92
CA ASN A 54 27.93 3.71 5.73
C ASN A 54 28.62 4.61 6.79
N GLY A 55 28.26 4.47 8.07
CA GLY A 55 28.76 5.32 9.16
C GLY A 55 28.02 6.66 9.34
N ARG A 56 26.96 6.91 8.57
CA ARG A 56 25.96 7.96 8.84
C ARG A 56 24.71 7.22 9.29
N GLY A 57 24.31 7.38 10.55
CA GLY A 57 23.30 6.56 11.23
C GLY A 57 22.08 6.20 10.38
N ALA A 58 21.47 5.05 10.69
CA ALA A 58 20.22 4.60 10.06
C ALA A 58 19.26 5.78 9.86
N GLY A 59 18.68 5.92 8.66
CA GLY A 59 17.62 6.92 8.44
C GLY A 59 16.62 6.78 9.58
N GLY A 60 16.34 7.87 10.30
CA GLY A 60 15.90 7.87 11.70
C GLY A 60 14.57 7.20 12.05
N GLY A 61 14.03 6.31 11.21
CA GLY A 61 12.91 5.44 11.52
C GLY A 61 13.32 4.12 12.17
N SER A 62 12.36 3.52 12.84
CA SER A 62 12.41 2.19 13.43
C SER A 62 11.90 1.12 12.46
N PRO A 63 12.12 -0.19 12.75
CA PRO A 63 11.48 -1.25 11.97
C PRO A 63 9.95 -1.17 11.94
N ALA A 64 9.32 -0.73 13.03
CA ALA A 64 7.88 -0.52 13.08
C ALA A 64 7.44 0.56 12.08
N ASP A 65 8.20 1.64 11.95
CA ASP A 65 7.90 2.70 10.97
C ASP A 65 7.93 2.18 9.53
N VAL A 66 8.86 1.28 9.20
CA VAL A 66 8.91 0.64 7.87
C VAL A 66 7.64 -0.17 7.60
N VAL A 67 7.17 -0.95 8.57
CA VAL A 67 5.89 -1.69 8.46
C VAL A 67 4.73 -0.73 8.27
N THR A 68 4.69 0.36 9.03
CA THR A 68 3.64 1.39 8.91
C THR A 68 3.63 2.03 7.53
N TRP A 69 4.78 2.46 7.00
CA TRP A 69 4.85 3.11 5.70
C TRP A 69 4.54 2.15 4.55
N LEU A 70 5.02 0.90 4.59
CA LEU A 70 4.67 -0.10 3.58
C LEU A 70 3.16 -0.44 3.62
N SER A 71 2.56 -0.52 4.82
CA SER A 71 1.12 -0.74 4.95
C SER A 71 0.31 0.45 4.44
N ALA A 72 0.74 1.68 4.73
CA ALA A 72 0.11 2.89 4.20
C ALA A 72 0.13 2.93 2.67
N ALA A 73 1.25 2.54 2.04
CA ALA A 73 1.34 2.45 0.59
C ALA A 73 0.37 1.41 0.00
N LEU A 74 0.09 0.29 0.69
CA LEU A 74 -0.93 -0.67 0.27
C LEU A 74 -2.33 -0.06 0.39
N THR A 75 -2.65 0.59 1.52
CA THR A 75 -3.94 1.28 1.72
C THR A 75 -4.19 2.34 0.65
N ASN A 76 -3.18 3.13 0.29
CA ASN A 76 -3.30 4.14 -0.77
C ASN A 76 -3.66 3.52 -2.13
N GLN A 77 -3.14 2.33 -2.44
CA GLN A 77 -3.45 1.63 -3.69
C GLN A 77 -4.87 1.05 -3.69
N ASP A 78 -5.32 0.54 -2.55
CA ASP A 78 -6.69 0.09 -2.35
C ASP A 78 -7.67 1.28 -2.49
N THR A 79 -7.41 2.39 -1.79
CA THR A 79 -8.22 3.61 -1.88
C THR A 79 -8.25 4.20 -3.28
N CYS A 80 -7.12 4.20 -4.02
CA CYS A 80 -7.14 4.59 -5.42
C CYS A 80 -8.08 3.68 -6.24
N THR A 81 -8.04 2.36 -6.02
CA THR A 81 -8.91 1.42 -6.74
C THR A 81 -10.38 1.69 -6.44
N GLU A 82 -10.73 1.92 -5.17
CA GLU A 82 -12.08 2.28 -4.72
C GLU A 82 -12.54 3.63 -5.29
N GLY A 83 -11.64 4.58 -5.52
CA GLY A 83 -11.94 5.85 -6.18
C GLY A 83 -12.57 5.69 -7.58
N PHE A 84 -12.28 4.58 -8.25
CA PHE A 84 -12.89 4.23 -9.54
C PHE A 84 -14.20 3.43 -9.43
N ASP A 85 -14.79 3.30 -8.25
CA ASP A 85 -16.07 2.61 -8.10
C ASP A 85 -17.24 3.41 -8.68
N GLY A 86 -18.14 2.67 -9.34
CA GLY A 86 -19.24 3.25 -10.10
C GLY A 86 -18.85 3.97 -11.40
N VAL A 87 -17.57 3.92 -11.80
CA VAL A 87 -17.12 4.34 -13.14
C VAL A 87 -16.57 3.16 -13.94
N ASN A 88 -16.68 3.24 -15.27
CA ASN A 88 -16.21 2.23 -16.21
C ASN A 88 -15.40 2.89 -17.33
N GLY A 89 -14.48 2.15 -17.93
CA GLY A 89 -13.74 2.60 -19.11
C GLY A 89 -12.28 2.19 -19.11
N ALA A 90 -11.59 2.52 -20.21
CA ALA A 90 -10.19 2.13 -20.43
C ALA A 90 -9.24 2.70 -19.36
N VAL A 91 -9.50 3.90 -18.85
CA VAL A 91 -8.67 4.54 -17.81
C VAL A 91 -8.72 3.74 -16.52
N LYS A 92 -9.91 3.37 -16.05
CA LYS A 92 -10.08 2.50 -14.88
C LYS A 92 -9.30 1.21 -15.05
N ASN A 93 -9.51 0.51 -16.17
CA ASN A 93 -8.87 -0.79 -16.41
C ASN A 93 -7.33 -0.68 -16.39
N GLN A 94 -6.77 0.33 -17.06
CA GLN A 94 -5.33 0.57 -17.06
C GLN A 94 -4.81 0.91 -15.66
N MET A 95 -5.55 1.73 -14.91
CA MET A 95 -5.15 2.11 -13.56
C MET A 95 -5.20 0.91 -12.61
N THR A 96 -6.28 0.13 -12.62
CA THR A 96 -6.40 -1.10 -11.81
C THR A 96 -5.28 -2.11 -12.11
N GLU A 97 -4.90 -2.27 -13.38
CA GLU A 97 -3.77 -3.14 -13.76
C GLU A 97 -2.44 -2.63 -13.17
N ARG A 98 -2.16 -1.33 -13.31
CA ARG A 98 -0.96 -0.70 -12.75
C ARG A 98 -0.92 -0.80 -11.23
N LEU A 99 -2.05 -0.56 -10.56
CA LEU A 99 -2.16 -0.67 -9.10
C LEU A 99 -1.86 -2.07 -8.63
N LYS A 100 -2.41 -3.09 -9.30
CA LYS A 100 -2.14 -4.49 -8.95
C LYS A 100 -0.64 -4.81 -8.95
N ASP A 101 0.09 -4.38 -9.99
CA ASP A 101 1.54 -4.58 -10.06
C ASP A 101 2.26 -3.88 -8.89
N LEU A 102 1.81 -2.68 -8.52
CA LEU A 102 2.35 -1.93 -7.38
C LEU A 102 2.03 -2.61 -6.05
N THR A 103 0.83 -3.16 -5.89
CA THR A 103 0.39 -3.88 -4.69
C THR A 103 1.22 -5.11 -4.46
N GLU A 104 1.48 -5.89 -5.51
CA GLU A 104 2.36 -7.04 -5.43
C GLU A 104 3.79 -6.64 -5.04
N LEU A 105 4.33 -5.54 -5.61
CA LEU A 105 5.65 -5.06 -5.25
C LEU A 105 5.76 -4.66 -3.78
N VAL A 106 4.80 -3.87 -3.27
CA VAL A 106 4.80 -3.40 -1.87
C VAL A 106 4.55 -4.57 -0.90
N SER A 107 3.62 -5.47 -1.22
CA SER A 107 3.33 -6.67 -0.44
C SER A 107 4.57 -7.57 -0.32
N ASN A 108 5.29 -7.79 -1.42
CA ASN A 108 6.55 -8.53 -1.40
C ASN A 108 7.61 -7.85 -0.52
N CYS A 109 7.72 -6.52 -0.57
CA CYS A 109 8.64 -5.77 0.29
C CYS A 109 8.29 -5.95 1.77
N LEU A 110 7.01 -5.83 2.12
CA LEU A 110 6.51 -6.00 3.48
C LEU A 110 6.76 -7.42 4.00
N ALA A 111 6.49 -8.43 3.19
CA ALA A 111 6.73 -9.83 3.55
C ALA A 111 8.22 -10.11 3.81
N ILE A 112 9.11 -9.61 2.95
CA ILE A 112 10.56 -9.74 3.14
C ILE A 112 10.98 -9.02 4.42
N PHE A 113 10.55 -7.78 4.61
CA PHE A 113 10.94 -6.97 5.76
C PHE A 113 10.46 -7.58 7.09
N ALA A 114 9.22 -8.07 7.14
CA ALA A 114 8.68 -8.75 8.31
C ALA A 114 9.43 -10.05 8.61
N ALA A 115 9.82 -10.81 7.58
CA ALA A 115 10.61 -12.04 7.77
C ALA A 115 12.03 -11.76 8.28
N THR A 116 12.65 -10.65 7.88
CA THR A 116 14.02 -10.30 8.31
C THR A 116 14.08 -9.65 9.69
N ASN A 117 13.03 -8.96 10.11
CA ASN A 117 12.96 -8.28 11.43
C ASN A 117 12.10 -9.05 12.44
N GLY A 118 11.76 -10.31 12.12
CA GLY A 118 10.81 -11.16 12.83
C GLY A 118 11.22 -11.66 14.22
N ASP A 119 12.05 -10.92 14.97
CA ASP A 119 12.20 -11.15 16.42
C ASP A 119 11.05 -10.52 17.24
N GLU A 120 10.18 -9.75 16.57
CA GLU A 120 8.98 -9.14 17.18
C GLU A 120 7.81 -10.13 17.40
N PHE A 121 7.93 -11.39 16.94
CA PHE A 121 6.93 -12.45 17.13
C PHE A 121 7.46 -13.71 17.83
N SER A 122 8.67 -13.69 18.39
CA SER A 122 9.27 -14.84 19.08
C SER A 122 8.49 -15.32 20.32
N GLY A 123 7.54 -14.51 20.82
CA GLY A 123 6.63 -14.84 21.92
C GLY A 123 5.15 -15.06 21.54
N VAL A 124 4.78 -14.96 20.26
CA VAL A 124 3.38 -15.16 19.84
C VAL A 124 3.23 -16.61 19.38
N PRO A 125 2.41 -17.44 20.06
CA PRO A 125 2.20 -18.81 19.63
C PRO A 125 1.32 -18.78 18.37
N ILE A 126 1.95 -18.77 17.20
CA ILE A 126 1.27 -18.88 15.91
C ILE A 126 0.82 -20.33 15.73
N GLN A 127 -0.24 -20.69 16.42
CA GLN A 127 -0.96 -21.96 16.30
C GLN A 127 -2.13 -21.80 15.34
N ASN A 128 -1.91 -21.25 14.13
CA ASN A 128 -2.70 -21.53 12.92
C ASN A 128 -2.29 -20.64 11.73
N LYS A 129 -1.88 -21.28 10.64
CA LYS A 129 -1.71 -20.63 9.34
C LYS A 129 -3.07 -20.58 8.63
N ARG A 130 -3.43 -19.39 8.12
CA ARG A 130 -4.63 -19.03 7.31
C ARG A 130 -6.01 -19.10 7.99
N ARG A 131 -6.74 -17.99 7.91
CA ARG A 131 -8.16 -18.00 7.51
C ARG A 131 -8.43 -16.86 6.53
N LEU A 132 -8.84 -17.23 5.32
CA LEU A 132 -9.71 -16.41 4.46
C LEU A 132 -10.98 -16.11 5.26
N LEU A 133 -11.61 -14.97 5.02
CA LEU A 133 -12.93 -14.64 5.56
C LEU A 133 -13.95 -15.66 5.04
N THR A 134 -14.28 -16.64 5.88
CA THR A 134 -15.48 -17.48 5.71
C THR A 134 -16.58 -16.86 6.54
N GLU A 135 -17.69 -16.50 5.89
CA GLU A 135 -18.91 -16.04 6.55
C GLU A 135 -19.49 -17.12 7.47
N ASN A 136 -20.07 -16.64 8.58
CA ASN A 136 -20.91 -17.30 9.58
C ASN A 136 -20.18 -18.01 10.74
N GLU A 137 -20.18 -17.36 11.92
CA GLU A 137 -20.97 -17.83 13.06
C GLU A 137 -21.07 -16.75 14.16
N ASP A 138 -22.27 -16.71 14.75
CA ASP A 138 -22.84 -15.76 15.72
C ASP A 138 -21.91 -15.23 16.82
N ILE A 139 -21.74 -13.90 16.86
CA ILE A 139 -21.16 -13.20 18.03
C ILE A 139 -22.13 -12.13 18.51
N SER A 140 -22.59 -12.32 19.75
CA SER A 140 -23.37 -11.37 20.54
C SER A 140 -22.66 -10.01 20.62
N TYR A 141 -23.28 -8.99 20.02
CA TYR A 141 -22.85 -7.59 20.09
C TYR A 141 -22.83 -7.11 21.55
N LYS A 142 -21.63 -6.90 22.10
CA LYS A 142 -21.42 -5.85 23.09
C LYS A 142 -20.73 -4.71 22.40
N ASP A 143 -21.53 -3.70 22.07
CA ASP A 143 -21.11 -2.41 21.57
C ASP A 143 -20.06 -1.77 22.51
N SER A 144 -18.82 -1.75 22.06
CA SER A 144 -17.88 -0.71 22.44
C SER A 144 -17.00 -0.43 21.24
N PHE A 145 -17.46 0.52 20.43
CA PHE A 145 -16.65 1.11 19.40
C PHE A 145 -15.44 1.82 20.03
N PRO A 146 -14.28 1.82 19.35
CA PRO A 146 -13.09 2.53 19.82
C PRO A 146 -13.33 4.04 19.97
N ARG A 147 -12.60 4.67 20.90
CA ARG A 147 -12.72 6.10 21.26
C ARG A 147 -12.32 7.12 20.17
N TRP A 148 -11.99 6.69 18.96
CA TRP A 148 -11.68 7.57 17.83
C TRP A 148 -12.84 7.70 16.83
N LEU A 149 -13.97 7.07 17.13
CA LEU A 149 -15.31 7.38 16.60
C LEU A 149 -16.06 8.28 17.59
#